data_AF-A0A1I6G3G7-F1
#
_entry.id   AF-A0A1I6G3G7-F1
#
_cell.length_a   1.000
_cell.length_b   1.000
_cell.length_c   1.000
_cell.angle_alpha   90.00
_cell.angle_beta   90.00
_cell.angle_gamma   90.00
#
_symmetry.space_group_name_H-M   'P 1'
#
loop_
_entity.id
_entity.type
_entity.pdbx_description
1 polymer ?
#
loop_
_entity_poly.entity_id
_entity_poly.type
_entity_poly.pdbx_seq_one_letter_code
_entity_poly.pdbx_strand_id
1 'polypeptide(L)' 'MSPSSPTSSANARSYAVIEAVATEMDVHPTELPEKLYDVVDPGSLDSLFANKTPTDGTVTFTYCDYTVTVTANGDVSLE' A
#
# COMPACT_ATOMS: atom_id res chain seq x y z
N MET A 1 30.24 -8.76 -2.13
CA MET A 1 29.53 -7.48 -2.03
C MET A 1 28.07 -7.75 -2.34
N SER A 2 27.25 -7.91 -1.33
CA SER A 2 25.79 -7.90 -1.51
C SER A 2 25.38 -6.44 -1.65
N PRO A 3 24.67 -6.03 -2.71
CA PRO A 3 23.94 -4.78 -2.63
C PRO A 3 22.73 -5.07 -1.73
N SER A 4 22.89 -4.84 -0.43
CA SER A 4 21.75 -4.61 0.44
C SER A 4 21.12 -3.32 -0.05
N SER A 5 20.13 -3.41 -0.92
CA SER A 5 19.30 -2.25 -1.25
C SER A 5 18.68 -1.75 0.05
N PRO A 6 18.92 -0.50 0.48
CA PRO A 6 18.03 0.14 1.42
C PRO A 6 16.79 0.51 0.61
N THR A 7 15.88 -0.44 0.37
CA THR A 7 14.55 -0.05 -0.11
C THR A 7 13.89 0.63 1.08
N SER A 8 14.04 1.95 1.10
CA SER A 8 13.55 2.84 2.14
C SER A 8 12.06 2.57 2.32
N SER A 9 11.70 1.94 3.44
CA SER A 9 10.33 1.60 3.81
C SER A 9 9.39 2.82 3.91
N ALA A 10 9.91 4.03 3.70
CA ALA A 10 9.22 5.31 3.84
C ALA A 10 8.49 5.80 2.57
N ASN A 11 8.51 5.06 1.45
CA ASN A 11 7.78 5.44 0.23
C ASN A 11 6.99 4.29 -0.42
N ALA A 12 6.89 3.13 0.25
CA ALA A 12 6.23 1.99 -0.34
C ALA A 12 4.70 2.18 -0.38
N ARG A 13 4.08 2.02 -1.55
CA ARG A 13 2.61 2.16 -1.71
C ARG A 13 1.84 1.21 -0.81
N SER A 14 2.42 0.03 -0.59
CA SER A 14 1.89 -0.97 0.34
C SER A 14 1.86 -0.49 1.79
N TYR A 15 2.86 0.24 2.26
CA TYR A 15 2.87 0.77 3.62
C TYR A 15 1.82 1.87 3.81
N ALA A 16 1.64 2.75 2.82
CA ALA A 16 0.62 3.80 2.85
C ALA A 16 -0.80 3.23 2.96
N VAL A 17 -1.08 2.10 2.30
CA VAL A 17 -2.37 1.38 2.46
C VAL A 17 -2.56 0.91 3.89
N ILE A 18 -1.55 0.22 4.44
CA ILE A 18 -1.62 -0.35 5.78
C ILE A 18 -1.82 0.77 6.81
N GLU A 19 -1.08 1.87 6.70
CA GLU A 19 -1.25 3.03 7.58
C GLU A 19 -2.63 3.67 7.47
N ALA A 20 -3.15 3.86 6.24
CA ALA A 20 -4.45 4.47 6.03
C ALA A 20 -5.56 3.64 6.70
N VAL A 21 -5.56 2.32 6.47
CA VAL A 21 -6.56 1.40 7.02
C VAL A 21 -6.42 1.30 8.54
N ALA A 22 -5.20 1.23 9.05
CA ALA A 22 -4.93 1.19 10.49
C ALA A 22 -5.41 2.47 11.19
N THR A 23 -5.19 3.63 10.56
CA THR A 23 -5.67 4.92 11.05
C THR A 23 -7.20 4.97 11.08
N GLU A 24 -7.86 4.50 10.03
CA GLU A 24 -9.33 4.46 9.95
C GLU A 24 -9.94 3.53 11.00
N MET A 25 -9.27 2.41 11.26
CA MET A 25 -9.67 1.44 12.28
C MET A 25 -9.26 1.83 13.71
N ASP A 26 -8.50 2.90 13.89
CA ASP A 26 -7.89 3.32 15.16
C ASP A 26 -7.07 2.19 15.84
N VAL A 27 -6.31 1.44 15.03
CA VAL A 27 -5.44 0.35 15.50
C VAL A 27 -4.01 0.54 14.99
N HIS A 28 -3.08 -0.21 15.54
CA HIS A 28 -1.73 -0.20 15.02
C HIS A 28 -1.67 -0.96 13.66
N PRO A 29 -0.83 -0.54 12.69
CA PRO A 29 -0.59 -1.25 11.42
C PRO A 29 -0.30 -2.75 11.56
N THR A 30 0.30 -3.14 12.68
CA THR A 30 0.65 -4.53 13.01
C THR A 30 -0.48 -5.31 13.67
N GLU A 31 -1.55 -4.63 14.07
CA GLU A 31 -2.74 -5.17 14.74
C GLU A 31 -3.95 -5.27 13.80
N LEU A 32 -3.79 -4.93 12.52
CA LEU A 32 -4.83 -5.11 11.52
C LEU A 32 -5.27 -6.59 11.48
N PRO A 33 -6.59 -6.86 11.42
CA PRO A 33 -7.11 -8.22 11.46
C PRO A 33 -6.73 -9.01 10.20
N GLU A 34 -6.65 -8.34 9.04
CA GLU A 34 -6.24 -8.94 7.78
C GLU A 34 -4.86 -8.46 7.36
N LYS A 35 -4.09 -9.31 6.66
CA LYS A 35 -2.78 -8.94 6.12
C LYS A 35 -2.94 -8.47 4.68
N LEU A 36 -2.27 -7.38 4.33
CA LEU A 36 -2.30 -6.87 2.95
C LEU A 36 -1.92 -7.95 1.92
N TYR A 37 -0.95 -8.82 2.23
CA TYR A 37 -0.49 -9.90 1.36
C TYR A 37 -1.57 -10.94 1.00
N ASP A 38 -2.61 -11.11 1.83
CA ASP A 38 -3.72 -12.03 1.53
C ASP A 38 -4.63 -11.49 0.42
N VAL A 39 -4.68 -10.16 0.26
CA VAL A 39 -5.53 -9.49 -0.73
C VAL A 39 -4.74 -9.08 -1.96
N VAL A 40 -3.57 -8.48 -1.76
CA VAL A 40 -2.72 -7.93 -2.81
C VAL A 40 -1.25 -8.12 -2.47
N ASP A 41 -0.45 -8.54 -3.45
CA ASP A 41 0.99 -8.66 -3.28
C ASP A 41 1.62 -7.25 -3.09
N PRO A 42 2.19 -6.93 -1.92
CA PRO A 42 2.75 -5.62 -1.61
C PRO A 42 3.92 -5.24 -2.53
N GLY A 43 4.69 -6.23 -3.00
CA GLY A 43 5.82 -6.01 -3.91
C GLY A 43 5.35 -5.64 -5.30
N SER A 44 4.26 -6.23 -5.76
CA SER A 44 3.61 -5.95 -7.04
C SER A 44 2.90 -4.61 -7.00
N LEU A 45 2.23 -4.28 -5.90
CA LEU A 45 1.63 -2.95 -5.70
C LEU A 45 2.72 -1.87 -5.72
N ASP A 46 3.83 -2.09 -5.03
CA ASP A 46 4.95 -1.17 -5.06
C ASP A 46 5.57 -1.05 -6.47
N SER A 47 5.79 -2.19 -7.13
CA SER A 47 6.36 -2.25 -8.49
C SER A 47 5.47 -1.61 -9.54
N LEU A 48 4.14 -1.71 -9.38
CA LEU A 48 3.15 -1.08 -10.27
C LEU A 48 3.36 0.43 -10.34
N PHE A 49 3.84 1.00 -9.25
CA PHE A 49 3.98 2.42 -9.04
C PHE A 49 5.43 2.90 -8.87
N ALA A 50 6.39 1.98 -8.90
CA ALA A 50 7.82 2.25 -8.84
C ALA A 50 8.31 3.01 -10.09
N ASN A 51 7.60 2.89 -11.20
CA ASN A 51 7.91 3.62 -12.43
C ASN A 51 7.43 5.07 -12.28
N LYS A 52 8.37 6.03 -12.30
CA LYS A 52 8.11 7.48 -12.22
C LYS A 52 7.33 8.05 -13.41
N THR A 53 7.01 7.24 -14.41
CA THR A 53 6.15 7.70 -15.50
C THR A 53 4.74 7.82 -14.93
N PRO A 54 4.12 9.02 -14.95
CA PRO A 54 2.76 9.20 -14.47
C PRO A 54 1.85 8.35 -15.35
N THR A 55 1.56 7.16 -14.85
CA THR A 55 0.50 6.34 -15.37
C THR A 55 -0.68 6.77 -14.52
N ASP A 56 -1.73 7.35 -15.09
CA ASP A 56 -2.98 7.71 -14.39
C ASP A 56 -3.72 6.44 -13.90
N GLY A 57 -3.01 5.60 -13.16
CA GLY A 57 -3.42 4.30 -12.69
C GLY A 57 -3.94 4.41 -11.28
N THR A 58 -5.09 3.80 -11.05
CA THR A 58 -5.65 3.57 -9.74
C THR A 58 -5.79 2.08 -9.53
N VAL A 59 -5.56 1.63 -8.30
CA VAL A 59 -5.82 0.25 -7.88
C VAL A 59 -6.85 0.31 -6.78
N THR A 60 -7.96 -0.39 -6.97
CA THR A 60 -9.02 -0.49 -5.98
C THR A 60 -9.18 -1.96 -5.58
N PHE A 61 -9.19 -2.24 -4.29
CA PHE A 61 -9.38 -3.57 -3.73
C PHE A 61 -10.04 -3.47 -2.35
N THR A 62 -10.66 -4.56 -1.92
CA THR A 62 -11.31 -4.64 -0.59
C THR A 62 -10.32 -5.17 0.44
N TYR A 63 -10.16 -4.49 1.56
CA TYR A 63 -9.26 -4.88 2.64
C TYR A 63 -9.81 -4.42 4.00
N CYS A 64 -9.91 -5.33 4.97
CA CYS A 64 -10.53 -5.07 6.28
C CYS A 64 -11.96 -4.53 6.18
N ASP A 65 -12.77 -5.05 5.26
CA ASP A 65 -14.13 -4.53 4.94
C ASP A 65 -14.17 -3.12 4.32
N TYR A 66 -13.02 -2.47 4.10
CA TYR A 66 -12.93 -1.17 3.43
C TYR A 66 -12.60 -1.31 1.95
N THR A 67 -13.11 -0.38 1.14
CA THR A 67 -12.70 -0.25 -0.25
C THR A 67 -11.49 0.68 -0.33
N VAL A 68 -10.29 0.10 -0.42
CA VAL A 68 -9.03 0.84 -0.53
C VAL A 68 -8.81 1.22 -1.99
N THR A 69 -8.65 2.51 -2.26
CA THR A 69 -8.20 3.02 -3.57
C THR A 69 -6.85 3.69 -3.44
N VAL A 70 -5.87 3.20 -4.20
CA VAL A 70 -4.51 3.75 -4.26
C VAL A 70 -4.30 4.38 -5.62
N THR A 71 -3.87 5.64 -5.64
CA THR A 71 -3.61 6.37 -6.88
C THR A 71 -2.13 6.44 -7.21
N ALA A 72 -1.83 6.65 -8.49
CA ALA A 72 -0.48 6.92 -8.97
C ALA A 72 0.20 8.13 -8.34
N ASN A 73 -0.55 9.05 -7.74
CA ASN A 73 -0.04 10.25 -7.07
C ASN A 73 0.39 9.97 -5.62
N GLY A 74 0.07 8.78 -5.08
CA GLY A 74 0.35 8.42 -3.69
C GLY A 74 -0.81 8.66 -2.75
N ASP A 75 -1.93 9.19 -3.24
CA ASP A 75 -3.16 9.28 -2.46
C ASP A 75 -3.76 7.90 -2.23
N VAL A 76 -4.13 7.63 -0.98
CA VAL A 76 -4.89 6.46 -0.55
C VAL A 76 -6.22 6.96 0.00
N SER A 77 -7.33 6.38 -0.48
CA SER A 77 -8.68 6.68 -0.02
C SER A 77 -9.38 5.41 0.40
N LEU A 78 -10.24 5.54 1.41
CA LEU A 78 -11.01 4.46 2.01
C LEU A 78 -12.49 4.84 1.88
N GLU A 79 -13.31 3.90 1.39
CA GLU A 79 -14.77 3.98 1.37
C GLU A 79 -15.42 2.81 2.10
#